data_AF-A0A453ERM6-F1
#
_entry.id   AF-A0A453ERM6-F1
#
_cell.length_a   1.000
_cell.length_b   1.000
_cell.length_c   1.000
_cell.angle_alpha   90.00
_cell.angle_beta   90.00
_cell.angle_gamma   90.00
#
_symmetry.space_group_name_H-M   'P 1'
#
loop_
_entity.id
_entity.type
_entity.pdbx_description
1 polymer ?
#
loop_
_entity_poly.entity_id
_entity_poly.type
_entity_poly.pdbx_seq_one_letter_code
_entity_poly.pdbx_strand_id
1 'polypeptide(L)'
;CSMGGCSSSALLKAIDDAVSDGVDVISISIGMSSAFASDFLSDPIALGAFHAHQRGVLVVCSGGNDGPNPYTVVNSAPWILTVAASSIDRTFQSSIVLGNGNVVKGVAINFSNQSLSGDRFPLVFGAQAAGRYTPASEASNCYPGSLDVQKVAGKMVVCVGTNSMVSRRVKKLVAEGSGASGLVLIDDTEKDVPLDAGSFAFSQVGADLGAQILDYINSTK
;
A
#
# COMPACT_ATOMS: atom_id res chain seq x y z
N CYS A 1 -2.93 12.58 17.83
CA CYS A 1 -2.15 11.34 17.70
C CYS A 1 -0.68 11.70 17.52
N SER A 2 0.23 10.82 17.92
CA SER A 2 1.67 10.96 17.72
C SER A 2 2.22 9.73 16.99
N MET A 3 3.54 9.67 16.82
CA MET A 3 4.23 8.48 16.28
C MET A 3 3.94 7.21 17.11
N GLY A 4 3.59 7.35 18.39
CA GLY A 4 3.21 6.23 19.26
C GLY A 4 1.73 5.86 19.21
N GLY A 5 0.95 6.46 18.31
CA GLY A 5 -0.49 6.23 18.16
C GLY A 5 -1.35 7.31 18.83
N CYS A 6 -2.61 6.95 19.10
CA CYS A 6 -3.61 7.83 19.70
C CYS A 6 -3.99 7.28 21.07
N SER A 7 -3.64 7.97 22.15
CA SER A 7 -4.02 7.52 23.49
C SER A 7 -5.52 7.71 23.72
N SER A 8 -6.14 6.77 24.44
CA SER A 8 -7.57 6.80 24.76
C SER A 8 -7.97 8.09 25.51
N SER A 9 -7.13 8.56 26.43
CA SER A 9 -7.38 9.80 27.18
C SER A 9 -7.36 11.04 26.29
N ALA A 10 -6.43 11.12 25.33
CA ALA A 10 -6.36 12.24 24.40
C ALA A 10 -7.54 12.23 23.42
N LEU A 11 -7.98 11.04 22.97
CA LEU A 11 -9.16 10.90 22.12
C LEU A 11 -10.42 11.38 22.82
N LEU A 12 -10.67 10.91 24.06
CA LEU A 12 -11.83 11.32 24.84
C LEU A 12 -11.81 12.83 25.12
N LYS A 13 -10.66 13.39 25.51
CA LYS A 13 -10.56 14.82 25.77
C LYS A 13 -10.81 15.65 24.51
N ALA A 14 -10.28 15.22 23.35
CA ALA A 14 -10.49 15.91 22.09
C ALA A 14 -11.96 15.89 21.65
N ILE A 15 -12.67 14.78 21.86
CA ILE A 15 -14.11 14.71 21.56
C ILE A 15 -14.89 15.63 22.51
N ASP A 16 -14.58 15.60 23.81
CA ASP A 16 -15.20 16.47 24.83
C ASP A 16 -15.00 17.96 24.52
N ASP A 17 -13.77 18.37 24.18
CA ASP A 17 -13.47 19.75 23.78
C ASP A 17 -14.20 20.13 22.49
N ALA A 18 -14.18 19.28 21.46
CA ALA A 18 -14.87 19.57 20.19
C ALA A 18 -16.38 19.78 20.40
N VAL A 19 -17.01 18.96 21.24
CA VAL A 19 -18.43 19.12 21.60
C VAL A 19 -18.64 20.41 22.39
N SER A 20 -17.76 20.77 23.33
CA SER A 20 -17.83 22.02 24.09
C SER A 20 -17.64 23.26 23.21
N ASP A 21 -16.80 23.15 22.19
CA ASP A 21 -16.55 24.20 21.21
C ASP A 21 -17.73 24.39 20.24
N GLY A 22 -18.73 23.51 20.29
CA GLY A 22 -19.98 23.64 19.54
C GLY A 22 -19.88 23.20 18.08
N VAL A 23 -19.04 22.22 17.76
CA VAL A 23 -18.97 21.65 16.41
C VAL A 23 -20.25 20.91 16.03
N ASP A 24 -20.61 20.92 14.75
CA ASP A 24 -21.77 20.17 14.25
C ASP A 24 -21.46 18.68 13.98
N VAL A 25 -20.22 18.39 13.59
CA VAL A 25 -19.76 17.04 13.19
C VAL A 25 -18.32 16.81 13.64
N ILE A 26 -18.01 15.59 14.08
CA ILE A 26 -16.65 15.13 14.38
C ILE A 26 -16.27 14.03 13.39
N SER A 27 -15.11 14.17 12.74
CA SER A 27 -14.55 13.18 11.82
C SER A 27 -13.34 12.48 12.44
N ILE A 28 -13.42 11.16 12.61
CA ILE A 28 -12.38 10.34 13.25
C ILE A 28 -11.93 9.24 12.28
N SER A 29 -10.78 9.46 11.64
CA SER A 29 -10.13 8.45 10.79
C SER A 29 -9.14 7.59 11.58
N ILE A 30 -9.61 7.08 12.72
CA ILE A 30 -8.84 6.28 13.69
C ILE A 30 -9.74 5.13 14.11
N GLY A 31 -9.15 3.97 14.38
CA GLY A 31 -9.82 2.81 14.94
C GLY A 31 -8.81 1.85 15.52
N MET A 32 -9.26 0.96 16.40
CA MET A 32 -8.46 -0.18 16.83
C MET A 32 -8.38 -1.21 15.69
N SER A 33 -7.36 -2.07 15.67
CA SER A 33 -7.40 -3.23 14.77
C SER A 33 -8.55 -4.16 15.16
N SER A 34 -9.20 -4.78 14.18
CA SER A 34 -10.29 -5.72 14.39
C SER A 34 -9.89 -6.91 15.26
N ALA A 35 -8.59 -7.26 15.27
CA ALA A 35 -8.04 -8.31 16.14
C ALA A 35 -8.11 -7.98 17.64
N PHE A 36 -8.26 -6.69 17.98
CA PHE A 36 -8.34 -6.20 19.36
C PHE A 36 -9.65 -5.49 19.65
N ALA A 37 -10.66 -5.63 18.78
CA ALA A 37 -11.95 -4.98 18.96
C ALA A 37 -12.52 -5.26 20.36
N SER A 38 -12.89 -4.20 21.06
CA SER A 38 -13.41 -4.24 22.42
C SER A 38 -14.91 -3.92 22.43
N ASP A 39 -15.59 -4.26 23.53
CA ASP A 39 -16.96 -3.85 23.75
C ASP A 39 -17.10 -2.31 23.77
N PHE A 40 -18.29 -1.80 23.48
CA PHE A 40 -18.53 -0.35 23.39
C PHE A 40 -18.24 0.42 24.68
N LEU A 41 -18.30 -0.24 25.84
CA LEU A 41 -18.03 0.38 27.15
C LEU A 41 -16.53 0.53 27.44
N SER A 42 -15.67 -0.17 26.71
CA SER A 42 -14.21 -0.09 26.83
C SER A 42 -13.54 0.56 25.62
N ASP A 43 -14.30 0.83 24.56
CA ASP A 43 -13.85 1.58 23.39
C ASP A 43 -13.96 3.11 23.64
N PRO A 44 -12.86 3.87 23.68
CA PRO A 44 -12.87 5.31 23.90
C PRO A 44 -13.57 6.09 22.79
N ILE A 45 -13.54 5.62 21.55
CA ILE A 45 -14.22 6.25 20.42
C ILE A 45 -15.73 6.04 20.59
N ALA A 46 -16.17 4.82 20.93
CA ALA A 46 -17.58 4.53 21.18
C ALA A 46 -18.13 5.38 22.34
N LEU A 47 -17.42 5.46 23.47
CA LEU A 47 -17.81 6.28 24.61
C LEU A 47 -17.87 7.77 24.28
N GLY A 48 -16.82 8.32 23.66
CA GLY A 48 -16.80 9.73 23.28
C GLY A 48 -17.90 10.06 22.26
N ALA A 49 -18.11 9.20 21.26
CA ALA A 49 -19.15 9.37 20.27
C ALA A 49 -20.56 9.31 20.86
N PHE A 50 -20.78 8.50 21.89
CA PHE A 50 -22.06 8.44 22.58
C PHE A 50 -22.38 9.79 23.25
N HIS A 51 -21.41 10.38 23.95
CA HIS A 51 -21.59 11.70 24.57
C HIS A 51 -21.76 12.81 23.55
N ALA A 52 -21.04 12.77 22.42
CA ALA A 52 -21.24 13.70 21.32
C ALA A 52 -22.66 13.58 20.74
N HIS A 53 -23.12 12.36 20.49
CA HIS A 53 -24.47 12.08 19.99
C HIS A 53 -25.57 12.63 20.92
N GLN A 54 -25.41 12.48 22.25
CA GLN A 54 -26.34 13.04 23.23
C GLN A 54 -26.45 14.57 23.18
N ARG A 55 -25.43 15.25 22.66
CA ARG A 55 -25.42 16.71 22.47
C ARG A 55 -25.76 17.14 21.04
N GLY A 56 -26.24 16.20 20.21
CA GLY A 56 -26.65 16.48 18.83
C GLY A 56 -25.49 16.55 17.84
N VAL A 57 -24.29 16.11 18.22
CA VAL A 57 -23.10 16.11 17.35
C VAL A 57 -22.92 14.74 16.71
N LEU A 58 -22.92 14.69 15.37
CA LEU A 58 -22.68 13.45 14.63
C LEU A 58 -21.19 13.09 14.65
N VAL A 59 -20.88 11.82 14.92
CA VAL A 59 -19.51 11.30 14.79
C VAL A 59 -19.41 10.35 13.60
N VAL A 60 -18.47 10.64 12.72
CA VAL A 60 -18.18 9.85 11.51
C VAL A 60 -16.84 9.16 11.68
N CYS A 61 -16.80 7.84 11.53
CA CYS A 61 -15.58 7.05 11.70
C CYS A 61 -15.30 6.16 10.48
N SER A 62 -14.02 5.85 10.24
CA SER A 62 -13.61 4.83 9.27
C SER A 62 -13.94 3.40 9.75
N GLY A 63 -14.34 2.51 8.85
CA GLY A 63 -14.61 1.10 9.15
C GLY A 63 -13.37 0.22 9.36
N GLY A 64 -12.16 0.77 9.20
CA GLY A 64 -10.89 0.03 9.32
C GLY A 64 -10.39 -0.54 7.98
N ASN A 65 -9.12 -0.98 7.97
CA ASN A 65 -8.43 -1.50 6.78
C ASN A 65 -8.05 -2.99 6.91
N ASP A 66 -8.59 -3.70 7.92
CA ASP A 66 -8.22 -5.09 8.24
C ASP A 66 -8.96 -6.13 7.37
N GLY A 67 -9.75 -5.68 6.39
CA GLY A 67 -10.43 -6.54 5.44
C GLY A 67 -9.48 -7.37 4.56
N PRO A 68 -10.01 -8.24 3.67
CA PRO A 68 -11.41 -8.33 3.24
C PRO A 68 -12.23 -9.41 3.97
N ASN A 69 -11.65 -10.09 4.96
CA ASN A 69 -12.32 -11.18 5.66
C ASN A 69 -13.55 -10.68 6.44
N PRO A 70 -14.58 -11.53 6.64
CA PRO A 70 -15.70 -11.20 7.50
C PRO A 70 -15.26 -10.79 8.93
N TYR A 71 -16.08 -9.98 9.61
CA TYR A 71 -15.85 -9.54 10.99
C TYR A 71 -14.60 -8.65 11.21
N THR A 72 -14.21 -7.89 10.20
CA THR A 72 -13.05 -6.97 10.26
C THR A 72 -13.42 -5.49 10.41
N VAL A 73 -14.72 -5.16 10.44
CA VAL A 73 -15.19 -3.77 10.61
C VAL A 73 -15.01 -3.33 12.06
N VAL A 74 -14.49 -2.11 12.25
CA VAL A 74 -14.35 -1.45 13.55
C VAL A 74 -15.15 -0.15 13.62
N ASN A 75 -15.20 0.50 14.78
CA ASN A 75 -16.04 1.68 15.03
C ASN A 75 -17.53 1.42 14.74
N SER A 76 -18.02 0.25 15.11
CA SER A 76 -19.35 -0.28 14.75
C SER A 76 -20.47 0.08 15.75
N ALA A 77 -20.21 1.03 16.67
CA ALA A 77 -21.22 1.44 17.63
C ALA A 77 -22.43 2.07 16.91
N PRO A 78 -23.69 1.76 17.31
CA PRO A 78 -24.87 2.19 16.55
C PRO A 78 -25.06 3.71 16.40
N TRP A 79 -24.42 4.51 17.24
CA TRP A 79 -24.46 5.98 17.21
C TRP A 79 -23.33 6.61 16.37
N ILE A 80 -22.49 5.79 15.74
CA ILE A 80 -21.41 6.22 14.86
C ILE A 80 -21.82 6.00 13.40
N LEU A 81 -21.57 6.99 12.54
CA LEU A 81 -21.62 6.77 11.09
C LEU A 81 -20.29 6.13 10.64
N THR A 82 -20.30 4.80 10.49
CA THR A 82 -19.12 4.03 10.04
C THR A 82 -19.04 4.00 8.51
N VAL A 83 -17.91 4.44 7.96
CA VAL A 83 -17.72 4.62 6.51
C VAL A 83 -16.71 3.61 5.97
N ALA A 84 -17.12 2.86 4.93
CA ALA A 84 -16.25 1.97 4.16
C ALA A 84 -15.51 2.73 3.06
N ALA A 85 -14.45 2.13 2.50
CA ALA A 85 -13.71 2.69 1.38
C ALA A 85 -14.13 2.05 0.06
N SER A 86 -14.26 2.86 -0.99
CA SER A 86 -14.46 2.41 -2.37
C SER A 86 -13.55 3.19 -3.32
N SER A 87 -13.33 2.64 -4.51
CA SER A 87 -12.62 3.34 -5.58
C SER A 87 -13.54 4.37 -6.28
N ILE A 88 -12.91 5.24 -7.06
CA ILE A 88 -13.56 6.14 -8.03
C ILE A 88 -13.11 5.76 -9.45
N ASP A 89 -13.65 6.41 -10.47
CA ASP A 89 -13.30 6.19 -11.88
C ASP A 89 -11.86 6.60 -12.26
N ARG A 90 -11.21 7.44 -11.44
CA ARG A 90 -9.81 7.85 -11.61
C ARG A 90 -8.83 6.79 -11.14
N THR A 91 -7.79 6.54 -11.93
CA THR A 91 -6.65 5.68 -11.58
C THR A 91 -5.31 6.40 -11.70
N PHE A 92 -4.34 6.05 -10.84
CA PHE A 92 -2.96 6.50 -10.94
C PHE A 92 -2.16 5.52 -11.78
N GLN A 93 -2.05 5.84 -13.07
CA GLN A 93 -1.43 4.96 -14.05
C GLN A 93 0.10 5.12 -14.05
N SER A 94 0.82 4.01 -13.94
CA SER A 94 2.27 3.92 -14.13
C SER A 94 2.52 2.93 -15.26
N SER A 95 2.60 3.44 -16.49
CA SER A 95 2.69 2.58 -17.68
C SER A 95 4.13 2.17 -17.96
N ILE A 96 4.31 0.93 -18.41
CA ILE A 96 5.58 0.38 -18.83
C ILE A 96 5.54 0.22 -20.34
N VAL A 97 6.49 0.84 -21.04
CA VAL A 97 6.67 0.66 -22.50
C VAL A 97 7.81 -0.33 -22.70
N LEU A 98 7.49 -1.53 -23.17
CA LEU A 98 8.47 -2.58 -23.44
C LEU A 98 9.24 -2.29 -24.73
N GLY A 99 10.41 -2.90 -24.89
CA GLY A 99 11.28 -2.66 -26.06
C GLY A 99 10.65 -3.08 -27.40
N ASN A 100 9.68 -4.00 -27.37
CA ASN A 100 8.88 -4.40 -28.53
C ASN A 100 7.70 -3.45 -28.85
N GLY A 101 7.54 -2.36 -28.09
CA GLY A 101 6.46 -1.38 -28.28
C GLY A 101 5.16 -1.69 -27.52
N ASN A 102 5.05 -2.85 -26.87
CA ASN A 102 3.87 -3.17 -26.06
C ASN A 102 3.81 -2.27 -24.83
N VAL A 103 2.61 -1.77 -24.52
CA VAL A 103 2.36 -0.91 -23.36
C VAL A 103 1.59 -1.68 -22.31
N VAL A 104 2.20 -1.88 -21.15
CA VAL A 104 1.57 -2.50 -19.99
C VAL A 104 1.09 -1.40 -19.03
N LYS A 105 -0.21 -1.39 -18.74
CA LYS A 105 -0.83 -0.40 -17.85
C LYS A 105 -0.73 -0.87 -16.41
N GLY A 106 0.33 -0.44 -15.72
CA GLY A 106 0.46 -0.62 -14.28
C GLY A 106 -0.10 0.54 -13.47
N VAL A 107 0.05 0.44 -12.15
CA VAL A 107 -0.49 1.38 -11.17
C VAL A 107 0.58 1.75 -10.14
N ALA A 108 0.72 3.05 -9.90
CA ALA A 108 1.57 3.63 -8.85
C ALA A 108 1.38 5.15 -8.82
N ILE A 109 1.68 5.77 -7.69
CA ILE A 109 2.02 7.19 -7.66
C ILE A 109 3.54 7.27 -7.88
N ASN A 110 3.92 7.51 -9.14
CA ASN A 110 5.31 7.49 -9.60
C ASN A 110 5.72 8.90 -10.05
N PHE A 111 6.64 9.52 -9.31
CA PHE A 111 7.21 10.84 -9.62
C PHE A 111 8.63 10.74 -10.19
N SER A 112 9.04 9.57 -10.70
CA SER A 112 10.35 9.45 -11.36
C SER A 112 10.40 10.26 -12.66
N ASN A 113 11.54 10.92 -12.90
CA ASN A 113 11.77 11.68 -14.12
C ASN A 113 12.14 10.80 -15.32
N GLN A 114 12.17 9.47 -15.17
CA GLN A 114 12.61 8.54 -16.21
C GLN A 114 11.68 8.54 -17.43
N SER A 115 10.38 8.74 -17.22
CA SER A 115 9.42 8.90 -18.32
C SER A 115 9.63 10.18 -19.12
N LEU A 116 10.31 11.19 -18.55
CA LEU A 116 10.60 12.46 -19.22
C LEU A 116 11.90 12.43 -20.02
N SER A 117 12.89 11.62 -19.60
CA SER A 117 14.17 11.51 -20.29
C SER A 117 14.11 10.60 -21.51
N GLY A 118 13.13 9.71 -21.60
CA GLY A 118 13.02 8.72 -22.68
C GLY A 118 14.08 7.61 -22.58
N ASP A 119 14.75 7.51 -21.43
CA ASP A 119 15.79 6.52 -21.20
C ASP A 119 15.20 5.10 -21.21
N ARG A 120 15.97 4.16 -21.77
CA ARG A 120 15.63 2.74 -21.77
C ARG A 120 16.53 2.00 -20.81
N PHE A 121 15.91 1.22 -19.93
CA PHE A 121 16.61 0.41 -18.95
C PHE A 121 16.45 -1.08 -19.29
N PRO A 122 17.51 -1.89 -19.20
CA PRO A 122 17.38 -3.34 -19.33
C PRO A 122 16.44 -3.87 -18.24
N LEU A 123 15.63 -4.87 -18.57
CA LEU A 123 14.81 -5.60 -17.60
C LEU A 123 15.59 -6.80 -17.06
N VAL A 124 15.39 -7.12 -15.78
CA VAL A 124 15.89 -8.36 -15.18
C VAL A 124 14.84 -8.94 -14.25
N PHE A 125 14.54 -10.23 -14.42
CA PHE A 125 13.66 -10.92 -13.47
C PHE A 125 14.43 -11.25 -12.19
N GLY A 126 13.84 -10.97 -11.03
CA GLY A 126 14.48 -11.16 -9.72
C GLY A 126 15.08 -12.56 -9.54
N ALA A 127 14.40 -13.61 -10.01
CA ALA A 127 14.92 -14.98 -9.95
C ALA A 127 16.27 -15.18 -10.68
N GLN A 128 16.46 -14.46 -11.80
CA GLN A 128 17.70 -14.49 -12.60
C GLN A 128 18.81 -13.64 -11.94
N ALA A 129 18.40 -12.69 -11.11
CA ALA A 129 19.27 -11.81 -10.34
C ALA A 129 19.58 -12.32 -8.92
N ALA A 130 19.32 -13.59 -8.61
CA ALA A 130 19.60 -14.15 -7.30
C ALA A 130 21.09 -14.04 -6.92
N GLY A 131 21.34 -13.74 -5.65
CA GLY A 131 22.64 -13.85 -5.01
C GLY A 131 23.17 -15.29 -5.03
N ARG A 132 24.50 -15.46 -4.89
CA ARG A 132 25.19 -16.74 -5.07
C ARG A 132 24.67 -17.89 -4.20
N TYR A 133 24.18 -17.58 -3.00
CA TYR A 133 23.65 -18.56 -2.04
C TYR A 133 22.18 -18.30 -1.69
N THR A 134 21.49 -17.56 -2.55
CA THR A 134 20.10 -17.15 -2.33
C THR A 134 19.17 -18.00 -3.19
N PRO A 135 18.08 -18.54 -2.62
CA PRO A 135 17.04 -19.18 -3.42
C PRO A 135 16.44 -18.23 -4.45
N ALA A 136 16.25 -18.72 -5.68
CA ALA A 136 15.64 -17.95 -6.76
C ALA A 136 14.22 -17.46 -6.41
N SER A 137 13.50 -18.17 -5.53
CA SER A 137 12.18 -17.78 -5.01
C SER A 137 12.21 -16.55 -4.09
N GLU A 138 13.30 -16.35 -3.35
CA GLU A 138 13.49 -15.15 -2.51
C GLU A 138 13.90 -13.95 -3.36
N ALA A 139 14.74 -14.19 -4.36
CA ALA A 139 15.15 -13.17 -5.32
C ALA A 139 13.99 -12.74 -6.23
N SER A 140 13.14 -13.69 -6.67
CA SER A 140 11.92 -13.37 -7.41
C SER A 140 10.95 -12.51 -6.61
N ASN A 141 10.95 -12.62 -5.28
CA ASN A 141 10.14 -11.80 -4.39
C ASN A 141 10.84 -10.52 -3.89
N CYS A 142 12.04 -10.18 -4.38
CA CYS A 142 12.80 -9.00 -3.93
C CYS A 142 12.96 -8.96 -2.38
N TYR A 143 13.22 -10.10 -1.75
CA TYR A 143 13.48 -10.16 -0.31
C TYR A 143 14.76 -9.44 0.11
N PRO A 144 14.84 -8.92 1.35
CA PRO A 144 16.06 -8.31 1.86
C PRO A 144 17.27 -9.23 1.68
N GLY A 145 18.31 -8.73 1.01
CA GLY A 145 19.55 -9.48 0.76
C GLY A 145 19.48 -10.55 -0.33
N SER A 146 18.36 -10.66 -1.06
CA SER A 146 18.18 -11.73 -2.04
C SER A 146 18.73 -11.42 -3.45
N LEU A 147 18.87 -10.13 -3.78
CA LEU A 147 19.33 -9.67 -5.09
C LEU A 147 20.85 -9.50 -5.14
N ASP A 148 21.45 -9.97 -6.23
CA ASP A 148 22.84 -9.68 -6.59
C ASP A 148 22.95 -8.26 -7.19
N VAL A 149 23.59 -7.35 -6.46
CA VAL A 149 23.78 -5.95 -6.84
C VAL A 149 24.37 -5.80 -8.25
N GLN A 150 25.31 -6.66 -8.64
CA GLN A 150 25.95 -6.57 -9.96
C GLN A 150 24.97 -6.94 -11.09
N LYS A 151 23.98 -7.78 -10.81
CA LYS A 151 22.99 -8.20 -11.80
C LYS A 151 21.85 -7.19 -11.95
N VAL A 152 21.57 -6.37 -10.92
CA VAL A 152 20.43 -5.45 -10.87
C VAL A 152 20.77 -3.97 -11.05
N ALA A 153 22.03 -3.56 -10.76
CA ALA A 153 22.42 -2.17 -10.84
C ALA A 153 22.15 -1.57 -12.23
N GLY A 154 21.47 -0.42 -12.27
CA GLY A 154 21.12 0.28 -13.51
C GLY A 154 20.01 -0.38 -14.35
N LYS A 155 19.32 -1.39 -13.81
CA LYS A 155 18.25 -2.13 -14.50
C LYS A 155 16.90 -1.92 -13.83
N MET A 156 15.84 -2.18 -14.59
CA MET A 156 14.48 -2.31 -14.08
C MET A 156 14.30 -3.75 -13.59
N VAL A 157 14.12 -3.92 -12.28
CA VAL A 157 13.93 -5.25 -11.68
C VAL A 157 12.45 -5.61 -11.76
N VAL A 158 12.15 -6.84 -12.18
CA VAL A 158 10.81 -7.41 -12.13
C VAL A 158 10.74 -8.42 -11.00
N CYS A 159 9.84 -8.21 -10.04
CA CYS A 159 9.61 -9.12 -8.91
C CYS A 159 8.14 -9.49 -8.79
N VAL A 160 7.86 -10.60 -8.11
CA VAL A 160 6.51 -11.12 -7.86
C VAL A 160 6.07 -10.90 -6.41
N GLY A 161 4.76 -10.85 -6.21
CA GLY A 161 4.04 -10.69 -4.95
C GLY A 161 3.47 -11.98 -4.38
N THR A 162 4.13 -13.13 -4.55
CA THR A 162 3.52 -14.43 -4.18
C THR A 162 3.54 -14.76 -2.69
N ASN A 163 4.29 -13.99 -1.89
CA ASN A 163 4.36 -14.16 -0.44
C ASN A 163 4.26 -12.81 0.27
N SER A 164 3.33 -12.72 1.23
CA SER A 164 2.97 -11.51 1.98
C SER A 164 3.89 -11.20 3.16
N MET A 165 4.91 -12.04 3.44
CA MET A 165 5.89 -11.80 4.51
C MET A 165 6.63 -10.47 4.35
N VAL A 166 6.83 -10.03 3.10
CA VAL A 166 7.54 -8.79 2.78
C VAL A 166 6.59 -7.86 2.04
N SER A 167 6.31 -6.70 2.62
CA SER A 167 5.42 -5.72 2.01
C SER A 167 6.01 -5.15 0.72
N ARG A 168 5.14 -4.72 -0.20
CA ARG A 168 5.55 -4.05 -1.45
C ARG A 168 6.47 -2.85 -1.23
N ARG A 169 6.30 -2.12 -0.11
CA ARG A 169 7.18 -1.00 0.28
C ARG A 169 8.59 -1.48 0.59
N VAL A 170 8.74 -2.59 1.30
CA VAL A 170 10.06 -3.18 1.57
C VAL A 170 10.68 -3.71 0.28
N LYS A 171 9.92 -4.42 -0.58
CA LYS A 171 10.41 -4.88 -1.89
C LYS A 171 10.93 -3.72 -2.75
N LYS A 172 10.23 -2.59 -2.75
CA LYS A 172 10.66 -1.33 -3.39
C LYS A 172 11.98 -0.81 -2.84
N LEU A 173 12.12 -0.74 -1.51
CA LEU A 173 13.36 -0.32 -0.86
C LEU A 173 14.53 -1.27 -1.12
N VAL A 174 14.28 -2.58 -1.23
CA VAL A 174 15.30 -3.57 -1.58
C VAL A 174 15.82 -3.33 -3.00
N ALA A 175 14.93 -3.15 -3.98
CA ALA A 175 15.34 -2.86 -5.35
C ALA A 175 16.13 -1.54 -5.44
N GLU A 176 15.61 -0.48 -4.81
CA GLU A 176 16.25 0.85 -4.75
C GLU A 176 17.64 0.78 -4.08
N GLY A 177 17.73 0.13 -2.91
CA GLY A 177 19.00 -0.07 -2.20
C GLY A 177 19.99 -0.98 -2.93
N SER A 178 19.53 -1.80 -3.88
CA SER A 178 20.42 -2.62 -4.73
C SER A 178 20.94 -1.87 -5.96
N GLY A 179 20.61 -0.58 -6.12
CA GLY A 179 21.03 0.21 -7.27
C GLY A 179 20.20 0.00 -8.53
N ALA A 180 19.03 -0.64 -8.42
CA ALA A 180 18.10 -0.75 -9.55
C ALA A 180 17.63 0.64 -9.99
N SER A 181 17.33 0.79 -11.28
CA SER A 181 16.71 2.01 -11.82
C SER A 181 15.22 2.08 -11.53
N GLY A 182 14.58 0.95 -11.26
CA GLY A 182 13.18 0.89 -10.88
C GLY A 182 12.71 -0.54 -10.57
N LEU A 183 11.46 -0.65 -10.14
CA LEU A 183 10.81 -1.91 -9.80
C LEU A 183 9.47 -2.04 -10.51
N VAL A 184 9.30 -3.15 -11.23
CA VAL A 184 8.00 -3.66 -11.66
C VAL A 184 7.59 -4.78 -10.71
N LEU A 185 6.50 -4.58 -9.97
CA LEU A 185 5.97 -5.57 -9.05
C LEU A 185 4.75 -6.25 -9.66
N ILE A 186 4.81 -7.57 -9.86
CA ILE A 186 3.69 -8.39 -10.30
C ILE A 186 2.96 -8.89 -9.07
N ASP A 187 1.82 -8.27 -8.73
CA ASP A 187 1.03 -8.59 -7.54
C ASP A 187 -0.41 -8.08 -7.71
N ASP A 188 -1.40 -8.92 -7.43
CA ASP A 188 -2.82 -8.55 -7.43
C ASP A 188 -3.26 -7.95 -6.08
N THR A 189 -2.48 -8.13 -5.02
CA THR A 189 -2.76 -7.61 -3.68
C THR A 189 -2.62 -6.09 -3.65
N GLU A 190 -3.62 -5.39 -3.13
CA GLU A 190 -3.63 -3.92 -3.02
C GLU A 190 -3.42 -3.16 -4.35
N LYS A 191 -3.63 -3.80 -5.52
CA LYS A 191 -3.44 -3.13 -6.82
C LYS A 191 -4.37 -1.92 -7.02
N ASP A 192 -5.53 -1.92 -6.37
CA ASP A 192 -6.49 -0.82 -6.40
C ASP A 192 -6.09 0.35 -5.47
N VAL A 193 -5.02 0.18 -4.68
CA VAL A 193 -4.46 1.22 -3.80
C VAL A 193 -3.05 1.55 -4.30
N PRO A 194 -2.88 2.61 -5.13
CA PRO A 194 -1.58 2.97 -5.70
C PRO A 194 -0.53 3.26 -4.62
N LEU A 195 0.61 2.59 -4.71
CA LEU A 195 1.75 2.85 -3.83
C LEU A 195 2.40 4.19 -4.22
N ASP A 196 2.65 5.05 -3.22
CA ASP A 196 3.55 6.19 -3.38
C ASP A 196 5.01 5.74 -3.37
N ALA A 197 5.62 5.79 -4.55
CA ALA A 197 7.01 5.39 -4.75
C ALA A 197 7.98 6.58 -4.71
N GLY A 198 7.48 7.82 -4.60
CA GLY A 198 8.29 9.03 -4.70
C GLY A 198 9.02 9.12 -6.03
N SER A 199 10.31 9.47 -5.98
CA SER A 199 11.18 9.62 -7.16
C SER A 199 11.72 8.31 -7.72
N PHE A 200 11.49 7.18 -7.06
CA PHE A 200 11.95 5.88 -7.54
C PHE A 200 10.91 5.30 -8.51
N ALA A 201 11.35 4.87 -9.69
CA ALA A 201 10.44 4.32 -10.68
C ALA A 201 9.81 3.02 -10.18
N PHE A 202 8.49 3.01 -10.11
CA PHE A 202 7.73 1.88 -9.61
C PHE A 202 6.45 1.70 -10.43
N SER A 203 6.10 0.45 -10.69
CA SER A 203 4.82 0.09 -11.28
C SER A 203 4.38 -1.27 -10.74
N GLN A 204 3.17 -1.32 -10.19
CA GLN A 204 2.52 -2.57 -9.86
C GLN A 204 1.63 -3.03 -11.01
N VAL A 205 1.64 -4.33 -11.33
CA VAL A 205 0.81 -4.94 -12.37
C VAL A 205 0.17 -6.23 -11.84
N GLY A 206 -1.04 -6.55 -12.28
CA GLY A 206 -1.68 -7.83 -11.95
C GLY A 206 -1.04 -9.02 -12.65
N ALA A 207 -1.38 -10.25 -12.25
CA ALA A 207 -0.76 -11.47 -12.75
C ALA A 207 -0.78 -11.61 -14.28
N ASP A 208 -1.91 -11.32 -14.94
CA ASP A 208 -2.07 -11.48 -16.39
C ASP A 208 -1.13 -10.58 -17.20
N LEU A 209 -1.05 -9.31 -16.79
CA LEU A 209 -0.13 -8.34 -17.40
C LEU A 209 1.33 -8.64 -17.03
N GLY A 210 1.56 -9.13 -15.81
CA GLY A 210 2.88 -9.56 -15.36
C GLY A 210 3.42 -10.74 -16.18
N ALA A 211 2.58 -11.72 -16.53
CA ALA A 211 2.96 -12.84 -17.39
C ALA A 211 3.49 -12.36 -18.74
N GLN A 212 2.86 -11.35 -19.35
CA GLN A 212 3.33 -10.75 -20.61
C GLN A 212 4.73 -10.13 -20.49
N ILE A 213 5.04 -9.50 -19.35
CA ILE A 213 6.37 -8.94 -19.08
C ILE A 213 7.40 -10.06 -18.94
N LEU A 214 7.06 -11.15 -18.24
CA LEU A 214 7.95 -12.30 -18.08
C LEU A 214 8.21 -13.02 -19.41
N ASP A 215 7.19 -13.17 -20.25
CA ASP A 215 7.32 -13.74 -21.60
C ASP A 215 8.21 -12.86 -22.49
N TYR A 216 8.08 -11.54 -22.40
CA TYR A 216 8.98 -10.60 -23.06
C TYR A 216 10.43 -10.82 -22.61
N ILE A 217 10.70 -10.86 -21.30
CA ILE A 217 12.05 -11.09 -20.75
C ILE A 217 12.65 -12.41 -21.25
N ASN A 218 11.85 -13.47 -21.36
CA ASN A 218 12.33 -14.78 -21.80
C ASN A 218 12.51 -14.90 -23.33
N SER A 219 11.84 -14.07 -24.11
CA SER A 219 11.89 -14.10 -25.59
C SER A 219 12.95 -13.16 -26.17
N THR A 220 13.32 -12.09 -25.45
CA THR A 220 14.43 -11.20 -25.82
C THR A 220 15.64 -11.48 -24.94
N LYS A 221 16.62 -12.22 -25.48
CA LYS A 221 17.97 -12.32 -24.92
C LYS A 221 18.89 -11.25 -25.50
#